data_AF-A0A8T7JX85-F1
#
_entry.id   AF-A0A8T7JX85-F1
#
_cell.length_a   1.000
_cell.length_b   1.000
_cell.length_c   1.000
_cell.angle_alpha   90.00
_cell.angle_beta   90.00
_cell.angle_gamma   90.00
#
_symmetry.space_group_name_H-M   'P 1'
#
loop_
_entity.id
_entity.type
_entity.pdbx_description
1 polymer ?
#
loop_
_entity_poly.entity_id
_entity_poly.type
_entity_poly.pdbx_seq_one_letter_code
_entity_poly.pdbx_strand_id
1 'polypeptide(L)'
;MATPLHLECNLCGHTQPYIPFQPAICQKCESQWVEARYDYDSFKREILRGIPNRPSNLWRYQDVLPLSDPSALDLYPAGGTPLWLSHRFAPDLGHGSVYIKDERYSPTSSFKDRQAAVAVAAMNENGICEAVIASTGNAAVAYAAACARAGIKLWVFMTSLVPQEKLREAALFGAEVIRVSGNYDQTKQIASQFAQRKNLLLDRGASSVPDRESMKTIAYEIVEGLGWRAPDWYIQAVSGGLGPLGVYQGFKEMFEMGLINKVPKLAVIQAEGCSQMVQAFKQGKDTAAPVIPDTRIII
;
A
#
# COMPACT_ATOMS: atom_id res chain seq x y z
N MET A 1 -1.05 -7.86 -17.00
CA MET A 1 -0.10 -8.12 -15.90
C MET A 1 1.31 -7.89 -16.39
N ALA A 2 2.19 -7.39 -15.52
CA ALA A 2 3.55 -7.04 -15.92
C ALA A 2 4.55 -7.36 -14.81
N THR A 3 5.60 -8.10 -15.16
CA THR A 3 6.82 -8.10 -14.36
C THR A 3 7.50 -6.73 -14.52
N PRO A 4 7.99 -6.08 -13.44
CA PRO A 4 8.81 -4.89 -13.57
C PRO A 4 10.00 -5.14 -14.49
N LEU A 5 10.27 -4.21 -15.42
CA LEU A 5 11.43 -4.28 -16.32
C LEU A 5 12.74 -4.20 -15.52
N HIS A 6 12.76 -3.33 -14.51
CA HIS A 6 13.83 -3.19 -13.53
C HIS A 6 13.33 -2.41 -12.31
N LEU A 7 14.14 -2.37 -11.26
CA LEU A 7 14.02 -1.44 -10.16
C LEU A 7 15.02 -0.30 -10.37
N GLU A 8 14.61 0.95 -10.16
CA GLU A 8 15.45 2.14 -10.30
C GLU A 8 15.56 2.88 -8.97
N CYS A 9 16.79 3.23 -8.56
CA CYS A 9 17.00 4.00 -7.33
C CYS A 9 16.80 5.51 -7.56
N ASN A 10 15.85 6.12 -6.83
CA ASN A 10 15.55 7.55 -6.94
C ASN A 10 16.70 8.47 -6.53
N LEU A 11 17.66 7.99 -5.74
CA LEU A 11 18.77 8.81 -5.26
C LEU A 11 19.99 8.80 -6.20
N CYS A 12 20.32 7.65 -6.79
CA CYS A 12 21.55 7.50 -7.58
C CYS A 12 21.34 7.04 -9.03
N GLY A 13 20.09 6.79 -9.44
CA GLY A 13 19.73 6.33 -10.79
C GLY A 13 20.18 4.90 -11.11
N HIS A 14 20.71 4.14 -10.15
CA HIS A 14 21.14 2.77 -10.40
C HIS A 14 19.93 1.86 -10.67
N THR A 15 20.04 1.06 -11.73
CA THR A 15 19.04 0.06 -12.13
C THR A 15 19.46 -1.34 -11.73
N GLN A 16 18.54 -2.14 -11.20
CA GLN A 16 18.78 -3.53 -10.79
C GLN A 16 17.57 -4.41 -11.12
N PRO A 17 17.73 -5.73 -11.29
CA PRO A 17 16.59 -6.62 -11.56
C PRO A 17 15.62 -6.66 -10.37
N TYR A 18 14.33 -6.83 -10.66
CA TYR A 18 13.33 -7.14 -9.65
C TYR A 18 13.41 -8.62 -9.26
N ILE A 19 13.52 -8.89 -7.97
CA ILE A 19 13.44 -10.24 -7.41
C ILE A 19 12.33 -10.23 -6.35
N PRO A 20 11.28 -11.05 -6.48
CA PRO A 20 10.19 -11.13 -5.51
C PRO A 20 10.69 -11.38 -4.09
N PHE A 21 10.07 -10.71 -3.11
CA PHE A 21 10.36 -10.83 -1.67
C PHE A 21 11.77 -10.46 -1.20
N GLN A 22 12.66 -10.01 -2.10
CA GLN A 22 13.90 -9.38 -1.67
C GLN A 22 13.63 -7.93 -1.23
N PRO A 23 14.31 -7.44 -0.17
CA PRO A 23 14.21 -6.04 0.22
C PRO A 23 14.59 -5.12 -0.94
N ALA A 24 13.78 -4.10 -1.21
CA ALA A 24 14.05 -3.09 -2.21
C ALA A 24 15.16 -2.13 -1.74
N ILE A 25 16.39 -2.61 -1.72
CA ILE A 25 17.59 -1.85 -1.34
C ILE A 25 18.47 -1.69 -2.58
N CYS A 26 18.92 -0.47 -2.81
CA CYS A 26 19.83 -0.16 -3.91
C CYS A 26 21.18 -0.85 -3.70
N GLN A 27 21.63 -1.64 -4.67
CA GLN A 27 22.93 -2.34 -4.61
C GLN A 27 24.15 -1.40 -4.66
N LYS A 28 23.96 -0.12 -5.01
CA LYS A 28 25.03 0.88 -5.15
C LYS A 28 25.14 1.84 -3.97
N CYS A 29 24.02 2.35 -3.45
CA CYS A 29 24.02 3.38 -2.41
C CYS A 29 23.23 2.98 -1.15
N GLU A 30 22.77 1.73 -1.06
CA GLU A 30 22.04 1.17 0.09
C GLU A 30 20.72 1.88 0.43
N SER A 31 20.26 2.78 -0.44
CA SER A 31 18.97 3.46 -0.31
C SER A 31 17.82 2.46 -0.40
N GLN A 32 16.80 2.65 0.44
CA GLN A 32 15.55 1.90 0.39
C GLN A 32 14.54 2.48 -0.61
N TRP A 33 14.87 3.63 -1.22
CA TRP A 33 14.04 4.34 -2.18
C TRP A 33 14.32 3.87 -3.60
N VAL A 34 13.85 2.66 -3.91
CA VAL A 34 13.91 2.04 -5.23
C VAL A 34 12.49 1.86 -5.76
N GLU A 35 12.20 2.35 -6.97
CA GLU A 35 10.89 2.28 -7.63
C GLU A 35 10.89 1.19 -8.71
N ALA A 36 9.76 0.49 -8.88
CA ALA A 36 9.60 -0.47 -9.96
C ALA A 36 9.23 0.24 -11.27
N ARG A 37 9.93 -0.08 -12.36
CA ARG A 37 9.67 0.48 -13.69
C ARG A 37 9.01 -0.54 -14.59
N TYR A 38 8.03 -0.09 -15.38
CA TYR A 38 7.20 -0.92 -16.26
C TYR A 38 7.23 -0.38 -17.69
N ASP A 39 6.66 -1.13 -18.63
CA ASP A 39 6.43 -0.65 -20.00
C ASP A 39 5.24 0.35 -20.01
N TYR A 40 5.57 1.59 -19.65
CA TYR A 40 4.61 2.69 -19.57
C TYR A 40 4.03 3.07 -20.94
N ASP A 41 4.77 2.88 -22.04
CA ASP A 41 4.27 3.13 -23.39
C ASP A 41 3.17 2.15 -23.77
N SER A 42 3.37 0.87 -23.45
CA SER A 42 2.36 -0.17 -23.65
C SER A 42 1.12 0.06 -22.80
N PHE A 43 1.32 0.35 -21.51
CA PHE A 43 0.19 0.60 -20.62
C PHE A 43 -0.61 1.85 -21.01
N LYS A 44 0.07 2.93 -21.44
CA LYS A 44 -0.60 4.13 -21.97
C LYS A 44 -1.50 3.81 -23.18
N ARG A 45 -1.05 2.95 -24.11
CA ARG A 45 -1.87 2.54 -25.26
C ARG A 45 -3.15 1.82 -24.80
N GLU A 46 -3.07 0.97 -23.79
CA GLU A 46 -4.23 0.29 -23.22
C GLU A 46 -5.20 1.26 -22.54
N ILE A 47 -4.68 2.26 -21.82
CA ILE A 47 -5.49 3.35 -21.25
C ILE A 47 -6.24 4.12 -22.34
N LEU A 48 -5.57 4.50 -23.42
CA LEU A 48 -6.17 5.24 -24.54
C LEU A 48 -7.23 4.42 -25.29
N ARG A 49 -7.19 3.09 -25.20
CA ARG A 49 -8.24 2.18 -25.70
C ARG A 49 -9.43 2.04 -24.74
N GLY A 50 -9.38 2.66 -23.57
CA GLY A 50 -10.44 2.62 -22.55
C GLY A 50 -10.36 1.43 -21.60
N ILE A 51 -9.26 0.66 -21.62
CA ILE A 51 -9.05 -0.51 -20.75
C ILE A 51 -10.26 -1.48 -20.77
N PRO A 52 -10.67 -1.99 -21.96
CA PRO A 52 -11.84 -2.85 -22.07
C PRO A 52 -11.62 -4.20 -21.37
N ASN A 53 -12.71 -4.85 -20.95
CA ASN A 53 -12.72 -6.21 -20.38
C ASN A 53 -11.86 -6.41 -19.13
N ARG A 54 -11.68 -5.35 -18.32
CA ARG A 54 -10.99 -5.44 -17.03
C ARG A 54 -11.96 -5.30 -15.86
N PRO A 55 -11.68 -5.96 -14.72
CA PRO A 55 -12.53 -5.86 -13.54
C PRO A 55 -12.55 -4.42 -13.00
N SER A 56 -13.66 -4.06 -12.35
CA SER A 56 -13.83 -2.75 -11.70
C SER A 56 -13.21 -2.72 -10.30
N ASN A 57 -11.95 -3.14 -10.19
CA ASN A 57 -11.17 -3.18 -8.94
C ASN A 57 -9.70 -2.82 -9.23
N LEU A 58 -8.79 -2.93 -8.25
CA LEU A 58 -7.39 -2.50 -8.43
C LEU A 58 -6.67 -3.23 -9.58
N TRP A 59 -7.13 -4.45 -9.91
CA TRP A 59 -6.56 -5.26 -10.99
C TRP A 59 -6.82 -4.69 -12.38
N ARG A 60 -7.68 -3.66 -12.50
CA ARG A 60 -7.80 -2.82 -13.69
C ARG A 60 -6.44 -2.27 -14.16
N TYR A 61 -5.52 -2.02 -13.24
CA TYR A 61 -4.19 -1.46 -13.50
C TYR A 61 -3.07 -2.51 -13.44
N GLN A 62 -3.40 -3.77 -13.73
CA GLN A 62 -2.48 -4.92 -13.69
C GLN A 62 -1.15 -4.76 -14.44
N ASP A 63 -1.02 -3.87 -15.43
CA ASP A 63 0.22 -3.71 -16.21
C ASP A 63 1.27 -2.82 -15.54
N VAL A 64 0.91 -2.23 -14.40
CA VAL A 64 1.83 -1.50 -13.54
C VAL A 64 1.87 -2.11 -12.13
N LEU A 65 1.51 -3.39 -11.99
CA LEU A 65 1.62 -4.14 -10.74
C LEU A 65 2.59 -5.29 -10.92
N PRO A 66 3.42 -5.62 -9.90
CA PRO A 66 4.57 -6.51 -10.06
C PRO A 66 4.19 -8.00 -10.01
N LEU A 67 3.29 -8.41 -10.91
CA LEU A 67 2.74 -9.76 -11.02
C LEU A 67 2.74 -10.21 -12.48
N SER A 68 2.90 -11.51 -12.68
CA SER A 68 2.95 -12.13 -14.01
C SER A 68 1.79 -13.10 -14.24
N ASP A 69 1.25 -13.72 -13.17
CA ASP A 69 0.21 -14.74 -13.28
C ASP A 69 -1.21 -14.17 -13.25
N PRO A 70 -1.99 -14.26 -14.34
CA PRO A 70 -3.37 -13.77 -14.42
C PRO A 70 -4.32 -14.41 -13.39
N SER A 71 -3.98 -15.56 -12.79
CA SER A 71 -4.80 -16.18 -11.73
C SER A 71 -5.05 -15.26 -10.53
N ALA A 72 -4.18 -14.27 -10.30
CA ALA A 72 -4.31 -13.29 -9.23
C ALA A 72 -5.49 -12.33 -9.40
N LEU A 73 -6.02 -12.11 -10.61
CA LEU A 73 -7.09 -11.13 -10.87
C LEU A 73 -8.39 -11.43 -10.11
N ASP A 74 -8.65 -12.72 -9.86
CA ASP A 74 -9.87 -13.19 -9.19
C ASP A 74 -9.63 -13.52 -7.70
N LEU A 75 -8.39 -13.37 -7.22
CA LEU A 75 -7.96 -13.81 -5.90
C LEU A 75 -8.49 -12.92 -4.78
N TYR A 76 -8.37 -11.61 -4.87
CA TYR A 76 -8.87 -10.70 -3.82
C TYR A 76 -9.35 -9.38 -4.43
N PRO A 77 -10.67 -9.07 -4.39
CA PRO A 77 -11.25 -7.97 -5.15
C PRO A 77 -11.13 -6.64 -4.41
N ALA A 78 -9.92 -6.21 -4.07
CA ALA A 78 -9.69 -4.92 -3.44
C ALA A 78 -9.70 -3.76 -4.46
N GLY A 79 -10.04 -2.56 -4.01
CA GLY A 79 -10.16 -1.37 -4.86
C GLY A 79 -11.52 -1.25 -5.55
N GLY A 80 -11.61 -0.43 -6.59
CA GLY A 80 -12.90 -0.10 -7.22
C GLY A 80 -13.82 0.73 -6.31
N THR A 81 -13.23 1.43 -5.36
CA THR A 81 -13.95 2.16 -4.30
C THR A 81 -14.56 3.44 -4.86
N PRO A 82 -15.67 3.93 -4.29
CA PRO A 82 -16.34 5.11 -4.83
C PRO A 82 -15.51 6.40 -4.62
N LEU A 83 -15.66 7.32 -5.57
CA LEU A 83 -15.13 8.68 -5.52
C LEU A 83 -16.30 9.67 -5.43
N TRP A 84 -16.66 10.06 -4.22
CA TRP A 84 -17.85 10.89 -3.97
C TRP A 84 -17.55 12.36 -4.20
N LEU A 85 -18.35 13.03 -5.04
CA LEU A 85 -18.34 14.49 -5.11
C LEU A 85 -19.10 15.07 -3.91
N SER A 86 -18.43 15.88 -3.10
CA SER A 86 -19.05 16.51 -1.94
C SER A 86 -19.78 17.79 -2.32
N HIS A 87 -21.09 17.68 -2.53
CA HIS A 87 -21.94 18.82 -2.94
C HIS A 87 -22.21 19.83 -1.82
N ARG A 88 -22.18 19.40 -0.55
CA ARG A 88 -22.51 20.24 0.61
C ARG A 88 -21.28 20.80 1.32
N PHE A 89 -20.24 19.99 1.48
CA PHE A 89 -19.04 20.39 2.23
C PHE A 89 -18.09 21.25 1.41
N ALA A 90 -17.99 21.04 0.09
CA ALA A 90 -17.07 21.82 -0.74
C ALA A 90 -17.37 23.33 -0.74
N PRO A 91 -18.64 23.78 -0.92
CA PRO A 91 -18.96 25.20 -0.88
C PRO A 91 -18.66 25.86 0.47
N ASP A 92 -18.91 25.17 1.58
CA ASP A 92 -18.65 25.68 2.94
C ASP A 92 -17.16 25.94 3.19
N LEU A 93 -16.27 25.23 2.47
CA LEU A 93 -14.83 25.45 2.50
C LEU A 93 -14.34 26.49 1.47
N GLY A 94 -15.24 27.08 0.68
CA GLY A 94 -14.87 27.99 -0.41
C GLY A 94 -14.19 27.29 -1.60
N HIS A 95 -14.40 25.99 -1.77
CA HIS A 95 -13.82 25.20 -2.85
C HIS A 95 -14.87 24.76 -3.89
N GLY A 96 -14.50 24.79 -5.17
CA GLY A 96 -15.41 24.42 -6.27
C GLY A 96 -15.73 22.92 -6.31
N SER A 97 -14.79 22.06 -5.94
CA SER A 97 -14.98 20.61 -5.90
C SER A 97 -14.09 19.95 -4.85
N VAL A 98 -14.70 19.12 -4.00
CA VAL A 98 -13.99 18.26 -3.05
C VAL A 98 -14.49 16.84 -3.29
N TYR A 99 -13.56 15.92 -3.55
CA TYR A 99 -13.88 14.51 -3.76
C TYR A 99 -13.41 13.67 -2.57
N ILE A 100 -14.21 12.67 -2.19
CA ILE A 100 -13.91 11.74 -1.12
C ILE A 100 -13.70 10.35 -1.74
N LYS A 101 -12.45 9.89 -1.76
CA LYS A 101 -12.10 8.53 -2.16
C LYS A 101 -12.33 7.59 -0.98
N ASP A 102 -13.45 6.87 -0.97
CA ASP A 102 -13.91 6.14 0.21
C ASP A 102 -13.43 4.69 0.22
N GLU A 103 -12.22 4.50 0.74
CA GLU A 103 -11.57 3.19 0.83
C GLU A 103 -12.22 2.22 1.84
N ARG A 104 -13.23 2.68 2.60
CA ARG A 104 -14.01 1.82 3.50
C ARG A 104 -14.92 0.84 2.78
N TYR A 105 -15.13 1.02 1.47
CA TYR A 105 -15.86 0.07 0.63
C TYR A 105 -15.01 -1.13 0.19
N SER A 106 -13.75 -1.21 0.62
CA SER A 106 -12.91 -2.39 0.41
C SER A 106 -13.36 -3.56 1.33
N PRO A 107 -13.00 -4.83 1.02
CA PRO A 107 -13.52 -6.01 1.73
C PRO A 107 -13.41 -6.00 3.27
N THR A 108 -12.34 -5.43 3.84
CA THR A 108 -12.14 -5.28 5.30
C THR A 108 -12.28 -3.83 5.77
N SER A 109 -12.97 -3.01 4.98
CA SER A 109 -13.23 -1.60 5.24
C SER A 109 -11.98 -0.73 5.41
N SER A 110 -10.91 -1.05 4.69
CA SER A 110 -9.64 -0.34 4.78
C SER A 110 -8.87 -0.40 3.47
N PHE A 111 -8.17 0.70 3.14
CA PHE A 111 -7.25 0.74 1.99
C PHE A 111 -6.11 -0.32 2.07
N LYS A 112 -5.90 -0.90 3.26
CA LYS A 112 -4.97 -2.01 3.49
C LYS A 112 -5.33 -3.27 2.70
N ASP A 113 -6.57 -3.39 2.24
CA ASP A 113 -6.98 -4.46 1.33
C ASP A 113 -6.20 -4.44 0.01
N ARG A 114 -5.80 -3.25 -0.48
CA ARG A 114 -4.95 -3.15 -1.67
C ARG A 114 -3.56 -3.73 -1.42
N GLN A 115 -2.98 -3.41 -0.25
CA GLN A 115 -1.69 -3.95 0.19
C GLN A 115 -1.73 -5.48 0.21
N ALA A 116 -2.73 -6.02 0.90
CA ALA A 116 -2.92 -7.46 1.03
C ALA A 116 -3.16 -8.13 -0.33
N ALA A 117 -3.98 -7.54 -1.21
CA ALA A 117 -4.28 -8.09 -2.52
C ALA A 117 -3.02 -8.38 -3.35
N VAL A 118 -2.15 -7.37 -3.50
CA VAL A 118 -0.95 -7.47 -4.34
C VAL A 118 0.12 -8.32 -3.67
N ALA A 119 0.31 -8.19 -2.36
CA ALA A 119 1.29 -8.99 -1.62
C ALA A 119 0.91 -10.48 -1.63
N VAL A 120 -0.34 -10.83 -1.34
CA VAL A 120 -0.82 -12.22 -1.31
C VAL A 120 -0.88 -12.82 -2.71
N ALA A 121 -1.24 -12.04 -3.74
CA ALA A 121 -1.12 -12.48 -5.12
C ALA A 121 0.33 -12.84 -5.49
N ALA A 122 1.30 -12.00 -5.09
CA ALA A 122 2.71 -12.30 -5.30
C ALA A 122 3.14 -13.57 -4.54
N MET A 123 2.61 -13.78 -3.32
CA MET A 123 2.90 -14.99 -2.53
C MET A 123 2.39 -16.23 -3.25
N ASN A 124 1.15 -16.18 -3.76
CA ASN A 124 0.53 -17.26 -4.50
C ASN A 124 1.29 -17.61 -5.79
N GLU A 125 1.68 -16.60 -6.59
CA GLU A 125 2.45 -16.79 -7.83
C GLU A 125 3.82 -17.47 -7.57
N ASN A 126 4.42 -17.23 -6.40
CA ASN A 126 5.71 -17.81 -6.02
C ASN A 126 5.59 -19.10 -5.19
N GLY A 127 4.39 -19.69 -5.10
CA GLY A 127 4.18 -20.97 -4.40
C GLY A 127 4.34 -20.89 -2.87
N ILE A 128 4.16 -19.70 -2.28
CA ILE A 128 4.22 -19.51 -0.83
C ILE A 128 2.90 -19.98 -0.21
N CYS A 129 2.94 -21.07 0.56
CA CYS A 129 1.75 -21.62 1.23
C CYS A 129 1.62 -21.20 2.70
N GLU A 130 2.66 -20.59 3.28
CA GLU A 130 2.68 -20.16 4.68
C GLU A 130 3.53 -18.90 4.86
N ALA A 131 3.00 -17.87 5.52
CA ALA A 131 3.62 -16.55 5.66
C ALA A 131 3.44 -15.96 7.07
N VAL A 132 4.31 -15.00 7.40
CA VAL A 132 4.33 -14.32 8.70
C VAL A 132 4.22 -12.81 8.48
N ILE A 133 3.40 -12.15 9.29
CA ILE A 133 3.30 -10.69 9.34
C ILE A 133 3.36 -10.18 10.79
N ALA A 134 3.88 -8.96 10.95
CA ALA A 134 3.86 -8.23 12.22
C ALA A 134 3.10 -6.90 12.05
N SER A 135 1.88 -6.85 12.54
CA SER A 135 0.97 -5.72 12.31
C SER A 135 -0.03 -5.58 13.45
N THR A 136 -0.37 -4.35 13.82
CA THR A 136 -1.20 -4.03 14.99
C THR A 136 -2.60 -3.55 14.63
N GLY A 137 -3.04 -3.69 13.37
CA GLY A 137 -4.33 -3.13 12.94
C GLY A 137 -4.81 -3.63 11.58
N ASN A 138 -5.34 -2.73 10.76
CA ASN A 138 -6.06 -3.06 9.53
C ASN A 138 -5.29 -3.93 8.54
N ALA A 139 -3.95 -3.81 8.47
CA ALA A 139 -3.16 -4.66 7.58
C ALA A 139 -3.21 -6.13 8.00
N ALA A 140 -3.28 -6.43 9.30
CA ALA A 140 -3.38 -7.81 9.74
C ALA A 140 -4.69 -8.48 9.31
N VAL A 141 -5.80 -7.74 9.42
CA VAL A 141 -7.13 -8.20 9.01
C VAL A 141 -7.20 -8.37 7.49
N ALA A 142 -6.71 -7.39 6.73
CA ALA A 142 -6.66 -7.45 5.27
C ALA A 142 -5.84 -8.66 4.77
N TYR A 143 -4.66 -8.89 5.34
CA TYR A 143 -3.84 -10.05 5.00
C TYR A 143 -4.53 -11.36 5.40
N ALA A 144 -5.14 -11.42 6.58
CA ALA A 144 -5.86 -12.63 7.01
C ALA A 144 -6.98 -12.97 6.01
N ALA A 145 -7.78 -11.99 5.61
CA ALA A 145 -8.85 -12.18 4.62
C ALA A 145 -8.32 -12.59 3.24
N ALA A 146 -7.25 -11.95 2.75
CA ALA A 146 -6.66 -12.27 1.46
C ALA A 146 -5.97 -13.66 1.45
N CYS A 147 -5.19 -13.97 2.48
CA CYS A 147 -4.54 -15.27 2.65
C CYS A 147 -5.55 -16.40 2.77
N ALA A 148 -6.65 -16.21 3.51
CA ALA A 148 -7.73 -17.18 3.63
C ALA A 148 -8.32 -17.53 2.26
N ARG A 149 -8.54 -16.52 1.41
CA ARG A 149 -9.04 -16.72 0.05
C ARG A 149 -8.03 -17.39 -0.88
N ALA A 150 -6.74 -17.16 -0.65
CA ALA A 150 -5.64 -17.77 -1.41
C ALA A 150 -5.24 -19.17 -0.90
N GLY A 151 -5.78 -19.63 0.24
CA GLY A 151 -5.33 -20.88 0.87
C GLY A 151 -3.93 -20.80 1.47
N ILE A 152 -3.43 -19.60 1.77
CA ILE A 152 -2.12 -19.36 2.39
C ILE A 152 -2.31 -19.30 3.90
N LYS A 153 -1.55 -20.10 4.64
CA LYS A 153 -1.58 -20.04 6.10
C LYS A 153 -0.85 -18.80 6.60
N LEU A 154 -1.48 -18.02 7.47
CA LEU A 154 -0.95 -16.75 7.95
C LEU A 154 -0.70 -16.76 9.45
N TRP A 155 0.53 -16.41 9.85
CA TRP A 155 0.88 -16.12 11.24
C TRP A 155 0.91 -14.61 11.46
N VAL A 156 0.15 -14.14 12.45
CA VAL A 156 -0.02 -12.71 12.72
C VAL A 156 0.49 -12.39 14.11
N PHE A 157 1.62 -11.67 14.17
CA PHE A 157 2.17 -11.20 15.42
C PHE A 157 1.60 -9.81 15.76
N MET A 158 0.92 -9.72 16.90
CA MET A 158 0.33 -8.49 17.41
C MET A 158 0.79 -8.21 18.84
N THR A 159 1.00 -6.93 19.17
CA THR A 159 1.28 -6.52 20.56
C THR A 159 0.04 -6.76 21.44
N SER A 160 0.23 -7.06 22.72
CA SER A 160 -0.87 -7.21 23.69
C SER A 160 -1.73 -5.95 23.88
N LEU A 161 -1.22 -4.78 23.46
CA LEU A 161 -1.90 -3.47 23.49
C LEU A 161 -2.97 -3.30 22.40
N VAL A 162 -3.03 -4.19 21.41
CA VAL A 162 -4.04 -4.12 20.34
C VAL A 162 -5.43 -4.46 20.92
N PRO A 163 -6.47 -3.69 20.57
CA PRO A 163 -7.84 -4.00 20.98
C PRO A 163 -8.24 -5.43 20.62
N GLN A 164 -8.96 -6.11 21.53
CA GLN A 164 -9.34 -7.51 21.34
C GLN A 164 -10.18 -7.74 20.09
N GLU A 165 -10.99 -6.75 19.69
CA GLU A 165 -11.82 -6.79 18.48
C GLU A 165 -10.97 -7.11 17.24
N LYS A 166 -9.80 -6.45 17.09
CA LYS A 166 -8.92 -6.59 15.93
C LYS A 166 -8.20 -7.94 15.90
N LEU A 167 -7.87 -8.48 17.08
CA LEU A 167 -7.32 -9.83 17.21
C LEU A 167 -8.36 -10.88 16.76
N ARG A 168 -9.62 -10.71 17.19
CA ARG A 168 -10.73 -11.59 16.81
C ARG A 168 -11.02 -11.52 15.32
N GLU A 169 -11.02 -10.32 14.74
CA GLU A 169 -11.28 -10.11 13.31
C GLU A 169 -10.27 -10.86 12.43
N ALA A 170 -8.97 -10.79 12.75
CA ALA A 170 -7.95 -11.56 12.04
C ALA A 170 -8.10 -13.07 12.24
N ALA A 171 -8.42 -13.52 13.46
CA ALA A 171 -8.62 -14.93 13.76
C ALA A 171 -9.87 -15.51 13.07
N LEU A 172 -10.92 -14.72 12.86
CA LEU A 172 -12.14 -15.15 12.15
C LEU A 172 -11.86 -15.52 10.68
N PHE A 173 -10.86 -14.90 10.06
CA PHE A 173 -10.39 -15.27 8.73
C PHE A 173 -9.44 -16.49 8.75
N GLY A 174 -9.17 -17.10 9.91
CA GLY A 174 -8.33 -18.30 10.03
C GLY A 174 -6.84 -18.02 10.18
N ALA A 175 -6.44 -16.79 10.51
CA ALA A 175 -5.05 -16.49 10.81
C ALA A 175 -4.65 -16.98 12.22
N GLU A 176 -3.41 -17.46 12.35
CA GLU A 176 -2.79 -17.86 13.62
C GLU A 176 -2.27 -16.61 14.34
N VAL A 177 -3.08 -16.08 15.24
CA VAL A 177 -2.78 -14.83 15.94
C VAL A 177 -1.92 -15.07 17.18
N ILE A 178 -0.68 -14.57 17.16
CA ILE A 178 0.27 -14.65 18.27
C ILE A 178 0.32 -13.29 18.98
N ARG A 179 -0.12 -13.28 20.24
CA ARG A 179 -0.05 -12.10 21.10
C ARG A 179 1.32 -12.02 21.77
N VAL A 180 2.00 -10.90 21.58
CA VAL A 180 3.30 -10.60 22.18
C VAL A 180 3.13 -9.59 23.31
N SER A 181 3.58 -9.94 24.51
CA SER A 181 3.69 -9.02 25.64
C SER A 181 4.89 -8.10 25.45
N GLY A 182 4.71 -7.03 24.67
CA GLY A 182 5.77 -6.08 24.33
C GLY A 182 5.28 -4.94 23.43
N ASN A 183 6.18 -4.02 23.10
CA ASN A 183 5.90 -2.93 22.16
C ASN A 183 5.97 -3.42 20.69
N TYR A 184 5.67 -2.50 19.76
CA TYR A 184 5.63 -2.83 18.33
C TYR A 184 6.96 -3.32 17.77
N ASP A 185 8.07 -2.71 18.18
CA ASP A 185 9.42 -3.10 17.71
C ASP A 185 9.81 -4.49 18.23
N GLN A 186 9.52 -4.79 19.49
CA GLN A 186 9.73 -6.12 20.08
C GLN A 186 8.90 -7.18 19.35
N THR A 187 7.66 -6.85 18.98
CA THR A 187 6.78 -7.78 18.22
C THR A 187 7.35 -8.08 16.83
N LYS A 188 7.89 -7.08 16.13
CA LYS A 188 8.61 -7.29 14.86
C LYS A 188 9.82 -8.19 15.00
N GLN A 189 10.62 -8.00 16.06
CA GLN A 189 11.79 -8.84 16.32
C GLN A 189 11.39 -10.30 16.54
N ILE A 190 10.36 -10.56 17.36
CA ILE A 190 9.87 -11.92 17.62
C ILE A 190 9.31 -12.56 16.34
N ALA A 191 8.52 -11.82 15.56
CA ALA A 191 8.00 -12.31 14.28
C ALA A 191 9.13 -12.69 13.31
N SER A 192 10.19 -11.87 13.27
CA SER A 192 11.37 -12.15 12.45
C SER A 192 12.12 -13.40 12.90
N GLN A 193 12.33 -13.57 14.21
CA GLN A 193 12.95 -14.78 14.76
C GLN A 193 12.10 -16.03 14.48
N PHE A 194 10.78 -15.93 14.59
CA PHE A 194 9.87 -17.02 14.27
C PHE A 194 9.96 -17.42 12.79
N ALA A 195 9.87 -16.43 11.89
CA ALA A 195 9.97 -16.65 10.45
C ALA A 195 11.32 -17.30 10.08
N GLN A 196 12.43 -16.83 10.64
CA GLN A 196 13.76 -17.42 10.43
C GLN A 196 13.83 -18.87 10.90
N ARG A 197 13.36 -19.17 12.12
CA ARG A 197 13.38 -20.54 12.67
C ARG A 197 12.53 -21.53 11.89
N LYS A 198 11.42 -21.06 11.32
CA LYS A 198 10.48 -21.86 10.53
C LYS A 198 10.77 -21.85 9.03
N ASN A 199 11.77 -21.08 8.58
CA ASN A 199 12.07 -20.83 7.17
C ASN A 199 10.83 -20.34 6.38
N LEU A 200 10.08 -19.40 6.99
CA LEU A 200 8.87 -18.82 6.41
C LEU A 200 9.14 -17.42 5.86
N LEU A 201 8.34 -17.02 4.87
CA LEU A 201 8.32 -15.65 4.37
C LEU A 201 7.82 -14.71 5.48
N LEU A 202 8.63 -13.71 5.84
CA LEU A 202 8.19 -12.55 6.61
C LEU A 202 7.89 -11.41 5.65
N ASP A 203 6.62 -11.03 5.53
CA ASP A 203 6.23 -9.82 4.81
C ASP A 203 6.77 -8.59 5.54
N ARG A 204 7.43 -7.69 4.79
CA ARG A 204 8.10 -6.51 5.34
C ARG A 204 7.33 -5.22 5.07
N GLY A 205 6.08 -5.30 4.62
CA GLY A 205 5.24 -4.14 4.32
C GLY A 205 5.95 -3.15 3.41
N ALA A 206 6.19 -1.93 3.89
CA ALA A 206 6.75 -0.84 3.09
C ALA A 206 8.13 -1.11 2.45
N SER A 207 8.86 -2.15 2.85
CA SER A 207 10.14 -2.53 2.21
C SER A 207 9.99 -3.54 1.07
N SER A 208 8.77 -4.08 0.88
CA SER A 208 8.42 -5.02 -0.18
C SER A 208 7.85 -4.25 -1.38
N VAL A 209 8.26 -4.64 -2.59
CA VAL A 209 7.80 -3.99 -3.84
C VAL A 209 6.29 -4.19 -4.05
N PRO A 210 5.73 -5.42 -4.01
CA PRO A 210 4.28 -5.64 -4.08
C PRO A 210 3.44 -4.70 -3.21
N ASP A 211 3.84 -4.52 -1.96
CA ASP A 211 3.18 -3.65 -0.98
C ASP A 211 3.15 -2.19 -1.39
N ARG A 212 4.30 -1.66 -1.85
CA ARG A 212 4.45 -0.27 -2.28
C ARG A 212 3.64 0.01 -3.53
N GLU A 213 3.77 -0.89 -4.50
CA GLU A 213 3.10 -0.78 -5.80
C GLU A 213 1.58 -0.85 -5.66
N SER A 214 1.05 -1.54 -4.65
CA SER A 214 -0.40 -1.65 -4.45
C SER A 214 -1.11 -0.29 -4.27
N MET A 215 -0.50 0.63 -3.54
CA MET A 215 -1.12 1.88 -3.11
C MET A 215 -1.30 2.88 -4.26
N LYS A 216 -0.47 2.77 -5.31
CA LYS A 216 -0.56 3.66 -6.47
C LYS A 216 -1.85 3.49 -7.26
N THR A 217 -2.50 2.34 -7.16
CA THR A 217 -3.81 2.07 -7.78
C THR A 217 -4.89 3.06 -7.31
N ILE A 218 -4.77 3.60 -6.09
CA ILE A 218 -5.67 4.67 -5.61
C ILE A 218 -5.56 5.92 -6.49
N ALA A 219 -4.33 6.30 -6.89
CA ALA A 219 -4.11 7.45 -7.77
C ALA A 219 -4.72 7.23 -9.15
N TYR A 220 -4.53 6.04 -9.72
CA TYR A 220 -5.11 5.66 -11.00
C TYR A 220 -6.64 5.71 -10.96
N GLU A 221 -7.27 5.15 -9.92
CA GLU A 221 -8.74 5.21 -9.78
C GLU A 221 -9.26 6.63 -9.62
N ILE A 222 -8.54 7.50 -8.88
CA ILE A 222 -8.91 8.91 -8.74
C ILE A 222 -8.85 9.62 -10.10
N VAL A 223 -7.74 9.49 -10.81
CA VAL A 223 -7.55 10.19 -12.09
C VAL A 223 -8.53 9.67 -13.14
N GLU A 224 -8.73 8.35 -13.23
CA GLU A 224 -9.73 7.75 -14.11
C GLU A 224 -11.15 8.24 -13.76
N GLY A 225 -11.53 8.24 -12.48
CA GLY A 225 -12.82 8.73 -12.00
C GLY A 225 -13.06 10.22 -12.25
N LEU A 226 -11.99 11.01 -12.40
CA LEU A 226 -12.05 12.42 -12.79
C LEU A 226 -11.99 12.65 -14.31
N GLY A 227 -12.01 11.58 -15.10
CA GLY A 227 -11.93 11.64 -16.57
C GLY A 227 -10.52 11.90 -17.07
N TRP A 228 -9.54 11.20 -16.50
CA TRP A 228 -8.11 11.36 -16.80
C TRP A 228 -7.57 12.77 -16.55
N ARG A 229 -8.06 13.42 -15.48
CA ARG A 229 -7.60 14.74 -15.03
C ARG A 229 -6.99 14.67 -13.64
N ALA A 230 -5.83 15.31 -13.46
CA ALA A 230 -5.20 15.43 -12.16
C ALA A 230 -5.96 16.41 -11.26
N PRO A 231 -6.23 16.05 -9.99
CA PRO A 231 -6.68 17.02 -8.99
C PRO A 231 -5.56 18.03 -8.67
N ASP A 232 -5.90 19.14 -8.06
CA ASP A 232 -4.91 20.11 -7.54
C ASP A 232 -4.19 19.60 -6.29
N TRP A 233 -4.95 18.94 -5.41
CA TRP A 233 -4.50 18.44 -4.13
C TRP A 233 -4.98 17.02 -3.88
N TYR A 234 -4.12 16.23 -3.25
CA TYR A 234 -4.46 14.95 -2.62
C TYR A 234 -4.20 15.04 -1.12
N ILE A 235 -5.19 14.69 -0.31
CA ILE A 235 -5.13 14.83 1.15
C ILE A 235 -5.31 13.45 1.78
N GLN A 236 -4.37 13.04 2.64
CA GLN A 236 -4.43 11.75 3.33
C GLN A 236 -3.80 11.81 4.72
N ALA A 237 -4.45 11.18 5.70
CA ALA A 237 -3.85 10.94 7.00
C ALA A 237 -2.72 9.90 6.91
N VAL A 238 -1.64 10.08 7.67
CA VAL A 238 -0.47 9.21 7.61
C VAL A 238 -0.08 8.65 8.98
N SER A 239 0.37 7.39 8.95
CA SER A 239 1.15 6.76 10.02
C SER A 239 2.44 6.21 9.43
N GLY A 240 2.40 5.03 8.79
CA GLY A 240 3.60 4.39 8.21
C GLY A 240 4.04 4.87 6.81
N GLY A 241 3.48 5.96 6.28
CA GLY A 241 3.91 6.56 5.00
C GLY A 241 3.49 5.83 3.71
N LEU A 242 3.30 4.51 3.74
CA LEU A 242 3.08 3.68 2.54
C LEU A 242 1.93 4.18 1.62
N GLY A 243 0.81 4.59 2.22
CA GLY A 243 -0.36 5.09 1.48
C GLY A 243 -0.06 6.30 0.60
N PRO A 244 0.28 7.47 1.20
CA PRO A 244 0.53 8.68 0.42
C PRO A 244 1.73 8.55 -0.52
N LEU A 245 2.76 7.77 -0.14
CA LEU A 245 3.92 7.53 -1.01
C LEU A 245 3.54 6.75 -2.28
N GLY A 246 2.77 5.67 -2.17
CA GLY A 246 2.33 4.95 -3.36
C GLY A 246 1.37 5.76 -4.22
N VAL A 247 0.47 6.55 -3.61
CA VAL A 247 -0.40 7.48 -4.36
C VAL A 247 0.42 8.50 -5.14
N TYR A 248 1.43 9.09 -4.50
CA TYR A 248 2.35 10.02 -5.16
C TYR A 248 3.09 9.35 -6.33
N GLN A 249 3.57 8.12 -6.15
CA GLN A 249 4.19 7.35 -7.22
C GLN A 249 3.22 7.17 -8.41
N GLY A 250 1.96 6.81 -8.17
CA GLY A 250 0.97 6.66 -9.26
C GLY A 250 0.73 7.96 -10.02
N PHE A 251 0.70 9.10 -9.33
CA PHE A 251 0.64 10.40 -10.00
C PHE A 251 1.90 10.70 -10.82
N LYS A 252 3.10 10.41 -10.30
CA LYS A 252 4.35 10.55 -11.06
C LYS A 252 4.34 9.69 -12.32
N GLU A 253 3.98 8.42 -12.21
CA GLU A 253 3.91 7.50 -13.35
C GLU A 253 2.95 8.00 -14.43
N MET A 254 1.76 8.47 -14.04
CA MET A 254 0.82 9.08 -14.98
C MET A 254 1.32 10.37 -15.61
N PHE A 255 2.07 11.18 -14.87
CA PHE A 255 2.69 12.40 -15.40
C PHE A 255 3.83 12.06 -16.38
N GLU A 256 4.68 11.09 -16.05
CA GLU A 256 5.75 10.57 -16.92
C GLU A 256 5.17 9.97 -18.22
N MET A 257 4.04 9.27 -18.14
CA MET A 257 3.28 8.80 -19.30
C MET A 257 2.63 9.93 -20.13
N GLY A 258 2.55 11.15 -19.60
CA GLY A 258 1.79 12.25 -20.21
C GLY A 258 0.28 12.02 -20.23
N LEU A 259 -0.25 11.21 -19.29
CA LEU A 259 -1.68 11.01 -19.09
C LEU A 259 -2.31 12.15 -18.30
N ILE A 260 -1.52 12.82 -17.46
CA ILE A 260 -1.90 14.01 -16.71
C ILE A 260 -0.87 15.12 -16.94
N ASN A 261 -1.31 16.38 -16.78
CA ASN A 261 -0.48 17.56 -17.05
C ASN A 261 0.26 18.12 -15.82
N LYS A 262 0.03 17.56 -14.63
CA LYS A 262 0.68 17.94 -13.38
C LYS A 262 0.62 16.79 -12.39
N VAL A 263 1.62 16.74 -11.50
CA VAL A 263 1.54 15.91 -10.29
C VAL A 263 0.77 16.71 -9.22
N PRO A 264 -0.33 16.18 -8.65
CA PRO A 264 -1.07 16.85 -7.58
C PRO A 264 -0.17 17.18 -6.38
N LYS A 265 -0.47 18.27 -5.68
CA LYS A 265 0.18 18.57 -4.39
C LYS A 265 -0.33 17.61 -3.32
N LEU A 266 0.54 17.17 -2.42
CA LEU A 266 0.15 16.28 -1.32
C LEU A 266 0.03 17.05 -0.01
N ALA A 267 -1.10 16.89 0.67
CA ALA A 267 -1.28 17.28 2.06
C ALA A 267 -1.34 16.02 2.92
N VAL A 268 -0.23 15.73 3.60
CA VAL A 268 -0.07 14.54 4.43
C VAL A 268 -0.27 14.93 5.89
N ILE A 269 -1.33 14.38 6.53
CA ILE A 269 -1.80 14.85 7.84
C ILE A 269 -1.44 13.85 8.95
N GLN A 270 -0.85 14.33 10.03
CA GLN A 270 -0.61 13.53 11.25
C GLN A 270 -1.46 14.04 12.41
N ALA A 271 -1.85 13.14 13.31
CA ALA A 271 -2.42 13.51 14.60
C ALA A 271 -1.36 14.24 15.44
N GLU A 272 -1.79 15.25 16.21
CA GLU A 272 -0.89 16.14 16.96
C GLU A 272 0.07 15.38 17.88
N GLY A 273 -0.44 14.42 18.67
CA GLY A 273 0.37 13.63 19.59
C GLY A 273 1.25 12.56 18.93
N CYS A 274 1.24 12.44 17.60
CA CYS A 274 2.11 11.54 16.83
C CYS A 274 2.53 12.20 15.49
N SER A 275 3.12 13.40 15.56
CA SER A 275 3.35 14.32 14.43
C SER A 275 4.83 14.49 14.01
N GLN A 276 5.66 13.47 14.17
CA GLN A 276 7.12 13.54 14.02
C GLN A 276 7.57 13.94 12.60
N MET A 277 6.83 13.52 11.56
CA MET A 277 7.11 13.92 10.18
C MET A 277 6.76 15.40 9.95
N VAL A 278 5.65 15.88 10.54
CA VAL A 278 5.30 17.31 10.52
C VAL A 278 6.38 18.14 11.20
N GLN A 279 6.89 17.70 12.36
CA GLN A 279 7.96 18.39 13.07
C GLN A 279 9.26 18.42 12.26
N ALA A 280 9.65 17.31 11.66
CA ALA A 280 10.84 17.23 10.80
C ALA A 280 10.71 18.17 9.59
N PHE A 281 9.56 18.16 8.92
CA PHE A 281 9.27 19.03 7.78
C PHE A 281 9.37 20.52 8.16
N LYS A 282 8.76 20.94 9.28
CA LYS A 282 8.85 22.32 9.78
C LYS A 282 10.27 22.75 10.13
N GLN A 283 11.12 21.80 10.53
CA GLN A 283 12.52 22.02 10.87
C GLN A 283 13.46 21.90 9.66
N GLY A 284 12.95 21.61 8.45
CA GLY A 284 13.77 21.39 7.26
C GLY A 284 14.68 20.17 7.37
N LYS A 285 14.28 19.13 8.12
CA LYS A 285 15.04 17.90 8.31
C LYS A 285 14.51 16.78 7.41
N ASP A 286 15.43 16.01 6.84
CA ASP A 286 15.09 14.83 6.02
C ASP A 286 14.64 13.63 6.85
N THR A 287 14.97 13.60 8.15
CA THR A 287 14.68 12.48 9.04
C THR A 287 13.87 12.92 10.24
N ALA A 288 12.78 12.21 10.52
CA ALA A 288 11.98 12.39 11.73
C ALA A 288 12.59 11.65 12.92
N ALA A 289 12.70 12.33 14.06
CA ALA A 289 13.12 11.70 15.31
C ALA A 289 11.97 10.83 15.86
N PRO A 290 12.25 9.62 16.37
CA PRO A 290 11.26 8.82 17.06
C PRO A 290 10.71 9.56 18.29
N VAL A 291 9.43 9.38 18.58
CA VAL A 291 8.81 9.88 19.82
C VAL A 291 7.88 8.81 20.38
N ILE A 292 7.59 8.91 21.67
CA ILE A 292 6.52 8.14 22.31
C ILE A 292 5.21 8.87 22.01
N PRO A 293 4.24 8.25 21.33
CA PRO A 293 2.98 8.91 21.00
C PRO A 293 2.19 9.28 22.26
N ASP A 294 1.74 10.53 22.34
CA ASP A 294 0.74 10.98 23.34
C ASP A 294 -0.61 11.16 22.64
N THR A 295 -1.07 10.08 22.01
CA THR A 295 -2.38 10.05 21.32
C THR A 295 -3.13 8.84 21.83
N ARG A 296 -4.28 9.07 22.47
CA ARG A 296 -5.24 8.00 22.74
C ARG A 296 -5.96 7.69 21.44
N ILE A 297 -5.69 6.52 20.87
CA ILE A 297 -6.54 5.96 19.82
C ILE A 297 -7.80 5.47 20.52
N ILE A 298 -8.83 6.31 20.57
CA ILE A 298 -10.18 5.88 20.95
C ILE A 298 -10.76 5.26 19.68
N ILE A 299 -10.84 3.93 19.63
CA ILE A 299 -11.60 3.19 18.62
C ILE A 299 -13.00 2.96 19.19
#